data_AF-A0A1S3Z3Z0-F1
#
_entry.id   AF-A0A1S3Z3Z0-F1
#
_cell.length_a   1.000
_cell.length_b   1.000
_cell.length_c   1.000
_cell.angle_alpha   90.00
_cell.angle_beta   90.00
_cell.angle_gamma   90.00
#
_symmetry.space_group_name_H-M   'P 1'
#
loop_
_entity.id
_entity.type
_entity.pdbx_description
1 polymer ?
#
loop_
_entity_poly.entity_id
_entity_poly.type
_entity_poly.pdbx_seq_one_letter_code
_entity_poly.pdbx_strand_id
1 'polypeptide(L)'
;MSLLNQLFNRGLQGSKCKTCLTLAISRIKLLQNKRDAQLKLMRKEIAQFLQAGQEAIARIRVEHIIREQNVWAAYEILELFCEFVYARVPILESQKECPSELREAVASIIFAAPRCSDLPDLLHVRNLFAAKYGKEFIAAASELRPDTSVNRTIVEKLSVSAPSAEIKLNVLKEIAREYNVEWDSSNTEEELHKKPEDLLVLSFVKSSSCMYVLNV
;
A
#
# COMPACT_ATOMS: atom_id res chain seq x y z
N MET A 1 42.01 4.43 0.30
CA MET A 1 41.19 3.78 -0.75
C MET A 1 41.45 4.51 -2.05
N SER A 2 42.01 3.86 -3.09
CA SER A 2 42.43 4.55 -4.32
C SER A 2 41.24 5.12 -5.10
N LEU A 3 41.47 6.21 -5.85
CA LEU A 3 40.50 6.84 -6.75
C LEU A 3 39.88 5.84 -7.75
N LEU A 4 40.67 4.86 -8.21
CA LEU A 4 40.20 3.79 -9.09
C LEU A 4 39.16 2.90 -8.39
N ASN A 5 39.36 2.54 -7.13
CA ASN A 5 38.37 1.78 -6.37
C ASN A 5 37.08 2.58 -6.15
N GLN A 6 37.16 3.90 -5.99
CA GLN A 6 35.98 4.75 -5.87
C GLN A 6 35.19 4.84 -7.18
N LEU A 7 35.87 4.99 -8.32
CA LEU A 7 35.24 5.05 -9.65
C LEU A 7 34.61 3.70 -10.03
N PHE A 8 35.33 2.60 -9.80
CA PHE A 8 34.84 1.25 -10.10
C PHE A 8 33.63 0.87 -9.23
N ASN A 9 33.66 1.24 -7.95
CA ASN A 9 32.56 0.96 -7.03
C ASN A 9 31.34 1.86 -7.28
N ARG A 10 31.53 3.09 -7.80
CA ARG A 10 30.43 3.94 -8.28
C ARG A 10 29.74 3.31 -9.49
N GLY A 11 30.47 3.01 -10.57
CA GLY A 11 29.90 2.44 -11.80
C GLY A 11 29.21 1.08 -11.59
N LEU A 12 29.70 0.27 -10.66
CA LEU A 12 29.05 -0.99 -10.28
C LEU A 12 27.76 -0.77 -9.49
N GLN A 13 27.65 0.31 -8.70
CA GLN A 13 26.42 0.66 -8.00
C GLN A 13 25.35 1.21 -8.94
N GLY A 14 25.71 2.04 -9.94
CA GLY A 14 24.74 2.53 -10.91
C GLY A 14 24.17 1.44 -11.81
N SER A 15 25.01 0.52 -12.29
CA SER A 15 24.53 -0.61 -13.09
C SER A 15 23.56 -1.50 -12.30
N LYS A 16 23.89 -1.83 -11.04
CA LYS A 16 22.97 -2.54 -10.12
C LYS A 16 21.67 -1.76 -9.89
N CYS A 17 21.76 -0.45 -9.66
CA CYS A 17 20.58 0.41 -9.46
C CYS A 17 19.66 0.39 -10.68
N LYS A 18 20.22 0.57 -11.89
CA LYS A 18 19.46 0.47 -13.14
C LYS A 18 18.78 -0.88 -13.32
N THR A 19 19.48 -1.97 -13.02
CA THR A 19 18.90 -3.32 -13.09
C THR A 19 17.73 -3.47 -12.11
N CYS A 20 17.90 -3.11 -10.84
CA CYS A 20 16.82 -3.19 -9.85
C CYS A 20 15.61 -2.32 -10.22
N LEU A 21 15.84 -1.09 -10.72
CA LEU A 21 14.76 -0.22 -11.19
C LEU A 21 14.02 -0.83 -12.39
N THR A 22 14.74 -1.40 -13.36
CA THR A 22 14.14 -2.06 -14.53
C THR A 22 13.28 -3.26 -14.13
N LEU A 23 13.75 -4.06 -13.17
CA LEU A 23 13.00 -5.18 -12.62
C LEU A 23 11.74 -4.70 -11.89
N ALA A 24 11.85 -3.64 -11.08
CA ALA A 24 10.71 -3.06 -10.38
C ALA A 24 9.64 -2.58 -11.36
N ILE A 25 10.02 -1.81 -12.39
CA ILE A 25 9.11 -1.32 -13.45
C ILE A 25 8.44 -2.50 -14.16
N SER A 26 9.22 -3.50 -14.57
CA SER A 26 8.69 -4.67 -15.27
C SER A 26 7.70 -5.46 -14.39
N ARG A 27 7.98 -5.57 -13.08
CA ARG A 27 7.10 -6.25 -12.14
C ARG A 27 5.81 -5.48 -11.89
N ILE A 28 5.85 -4.16 -11.76
CA ILE A 28 4.64 -3.32 -11.64
C ILE A 28 3.72 -3.56 -12.84
N LYS A 29 4.27 -3.50 -14.07
CA LYS A 29 3.52 -3.77 -15.31
C LYS A 29 2.90 -5.17 -15.33
N LEU A 30 3.64 -6.19 -14.89
CA LEU A 30 3.14 -7.57 -14.82
C LEU A 30 1.98 -7.72 -13.83
N LEU A 31 2.06 -7.05 -12.68
CA LEU A 31 0.99 -7.13 -11.69
C LEU A 31 -0.26 -6.35 -12.13
N GLN A 32 -0.09 -5.24 -12.86
CA GLN A 32 -1.19 -4.49 -13.46
C GLN A 32 -2.05 -5.38 -14.38
N ASN A 33 -1.43 -6.27 -15.17
CA ASN A 33 -2.14 -7.20 -16.05
C ASN A 33 -3.04 -8.20 -15.29
N LYS A 34 -2.72 -8.51 -14.03
CA LYS A 34 -3.47 -9.45 -13.19
C LYS A 34 -4.53 -8.77 -12.33
N ARG A 35 -4.32 -7.49 -12.01
CA ARG A 35 -5.18 -6.67 -11.14
C ARG A 35 -6.63 -6.70 -11.54
N ASP A 36 -6.94 -6.41 -12.80
CA ASP A 36 -8.33 -6.19 -13.22
C ASP A 36 -9.17 -7.47 -13.10
N ALA A 37 -8.57 -8.62 -13.42
CA ALA A 37 -9.21 -9.92 -13.24
C ALA A 37 -9.42 -10.24 -11.75
N GLN A 38 -8.40 -10.00 -10.92
CA GLN A 38 -8.48 -10.21 -9.47
C GLN A 38 -9.54 -9.31 -8.82
N LEU A 39 -9.58 -8.02 -9.18
CA LEU A 39 -10.54 -7.06 -8.67
C LEU A 39 -11.98 -7.47 -9.04
N LYS A 40 -12.22 -7.88 -10.29
CA LYS A 40 -13.52 -8.41 -10.71
C LYS A 40 -13.93 -9.64 -9.91
N LEU A 41 -13.01 -10.56 -9.64
CA LEU A 41 -13.29 -11.74 -8.82
C LEU A 41 -13.66 -11.34 -7.39
N MET A 42 -12.87 -10.48 -6.75
CA MET A 42 -13.13 -10.02 -5.39
C MET A 42 -14.47 -9.27 -5.27
N ARG A 43 -14.81 -8.42 -6.25
CA ARG A 43 -16.10 -7.70 -6.26
C ARG A 43 -17.27 -8.67 -6.42
N LYS A 44 -17.13 -9.69 -7.28
CA LYS A 44 -18.13 -10.76 -7.43
C LYS A 44 -18.33 -11.55 -6.14
N GLU A 45 -17.26 -11.89 -5.41
CA GLU A 45 -17.35 -12.56 -4.11
C GLU A 45 -18.14 -11.72 -3.10
N ILE A 46 -17.89 -10.41 -3.04
CA ILE A 46 -18.65 -9.50 -2.17
C ILE A 46 -20.13 -9.50 -2.53
N ALA A 47 -20.48 -9.43 -3.82
CA ALA A 47 -21.86 -9.50 -4.26
C ALA A 47 -22.55 -10.80 -3.80
N GLN A 48 -21.84 -11.93 -3.86
CA GLN A 48 -22.34 -13.21 -3.35
C GLN A 48 -22.55 -13.20 -1.83
N PHE A 49 -21.64 -12.58 -1.06
CA PHE A 49 -21.82 -12.43 0.38
C PHE A 49 -23.02 -11.55 0.73
N LEU A 50 -23.23 -10.44 0.00
CA LEU A 50 -24.40 -9.58 0.19
C LEU A 50 -25.70 -10.34 -0.12
N GLN A 51 -25.76 -11.07 -1.23
CA GLN A 51 -26.93 -11.88 -1.61
C GLN A 51 -27.24 -12.98 -0.58
N ALA A 52 -26.22 -13.53 0.07
CA ALA A 52 -26.37 -14.53 1.13
C ALA A 52 -26.68 -13.93 2.52
N GLY A 53 -26.84 -12.60 2.63
CA GLY A 53 -27.03 -11.91 3.92
C GLY A 53 -25.81 -11.92 4.84
N GLN A 54 -24.63 -12.28 4.32
CA GLN A 54 -23.37 -12.39 5.05
C GLN A 54 -22.64 -11.03 5.14
N GLU A 55 -23.33 -10.01 5.63
CA GLU A 55 -22.85 -8.62 5.62
C GLU A 55 -21.55 -8.41 6.39
N ALA A 56 -21.36 -9.11 7.52
CA ALA A 56 -20.11 -9.05 8.28
C ALA A 56 -18.89 -9.45 7.44
N ILE A 57 -19.02 -10.50 6.60
CA ILE A 57 -17.95 -10.93 5.70
C ILE A 57 -17.75 -9.89 4.59
N ALA A 58 -18.85 -9.37 4.00
CA ALA A 58 -18.78 -8.33 2.99
C ALA A 58 -18.05 -7.06 3.49
N ARG A 59 -18.31 -6.63 4.73
CA ARG A 59 -17.63 -5.48 5.38
C ARG A 59 -16.13 -5.69 5.56
N ILE A 60 -15.69 -6.91 5.88
CA ILE A 60 -14.26 -7.23 5.99
C ILE A 60 -13.62 -7.29 4.59
N ARG A 61 -14.30 -7.93 3.63
CA ARG A 61 -13.78 -8.10 2.26
C ARG A 61 -13.72 -6.79 1.48
N VAL A 62 -14.63 -5.84 1.70
CA VAL A 62 -14.58 -4.53 1.04
C VAL A 62 -13.36 -3.73 1.47
N GLU A 63 -12.97 -3.82 2.75
CA GLU A 63 -11.73 -3.19 3.22
C GLU A 63 -10.49 -3.72 2.49
N HIS A 64 -10.45 -5.02 2.23
CA HIS A 64 -9.38 -5.63 1.45
C HIS A 64 -9.35 -5.07 0.02
N ILE A 65 -10.49 -4.99 -0.67
CA ILE A 65 -10.56 -4.40 -2.01
C ILE A 65 -10.04 -2.96 -2.02
N ILE A 66 -10.44 -2.13 -1.04
CA ILE A 66 -10.00 -0.74 -0.96
C ILE A 66 -8.49 -0.64 -0.73
N ARG A 67 -7.93 -1.49 0.13
CA ARG A 67 -6.48 -1.57 0.36
C ARG A 67 -5.74 -1.95 -0.93
N GLU A 68 -6.21 -2.97 -1.64
CA GLU A 68 -5.63 -3.37 -2.92
C GLU A 68 -5.67 -2.23 -3.95
N GLN A 69 -6.81 -1.53 -4.09
CA GLN A 69 -6.93 -0.38 -4.98
C GLN A 69 -5.97 0.76 -4.61
N ASN A 70 -5.78 1.02 -3.31
CA ASN A 70 -4.82 2.03 -2.85
C ASN A 70 -3.37 1.63 -3.18
N VAL A 71 -3.00 0.37 -2.99
CA VAL A 71 -1.68 -0.16 -3.39
C VAL A 71 -1.46 0.03 -4.89
N TRP A 72 -2.47 -0.26 -5.72
CA TRP A 72 -2.37 -0.02 -7.17
C TRP A 72 -2.17 1.44 -7.54
N ALA A 73 -2.92 2.36 -6.91
CA ALA A 73 -2.72 3.79 -7.12
C ALA A 73 -1.30 4.23 -6.73
N ALA A 74 -0.73 3.65 -5.67
CA ALA A 74 0.66 3.92 -5.31
C ALA A 74 1.66 3.33 -6.33
N TYR A 75 1.37 2.16 -6.91
CA TYR A 75 2.25 1.54 -7.90
C TYR A 75 2.36 2.35 -9.19
N GLU A 76 1.27 3.00 -9.63
CA GLU A 76 1.29 3.90 -10.80
C GLU A 76 2.26 5.07 -10.59
N ILE A 77 2.29 5.65 -9.38
CA ILE A 77 3.24 6.72 -9.03
C ILE A 77 4.66 6.16 -8.88
N LEU A 78 4.82 5.00 -8.27
CA LEU A 78 6.12 4.35 -8.08
C LEU A 78 6.77 3.97 -9.42
N GLU A 79 5.99 3.53 -10.39
CA GLU A 79 6.47 3.24 -11.74
C GLU A 79 7.09 4.49 -12.37
N LEU A 80 6.35 5.61 -12.35
CA LEU A 80 6.84 6.90 -12.83
C LEU A 80 8.13 7.33 -12.11
N PHE A 81 8.17 7.20 -10.78
CA PHE A 81 9.36 7.53 -10.01
C PHE A 81 10.55 6.60 -10.31
N CYS A 82 10.31 5.31 -10.51
CA CYS A 82 11.36 4.38 -10.92
C CYS A 82 11.92 4.74 -12.30
N GLU A 83 11.08 5.08 -13.28
CA GLU A 83 11.51 5.53 -14.61
C GLU A 83 12.28 6.86 -14.53
N PHE A 84 11.78 7.81 -13.74
CA PHE A 84 12.42 9.11 -13.54
C PHE A 84 13.81 9.00 -12.92
N VAL A 85 13.96 8.16 -11.89
CA VAL A 85 15.23 7.85 -11.24
C VAL A 85 16.15 7.07 -12.18
N TYR A 86 15.63 6.09 -12.91
CA TYR A 86 16.39 5.28 -13.86
C TYR A 86 17.12 6.16 -14.89
N ALA A 87 16.39 7.12 -15.48
CA ALA A 87 16.93 8.06 -16.46
C ALA A 87 18.07 8.94 -15.90
N ARG A 88 18.12 9.13 -14.57
CA ARG A 88 19.05 10.04 -13.88
C ARG A 88 20.04 9.34 -12.96
N VAL A 89 20.18 8.02 -13.06
CA VAL A 89 21.20 7.27 -12.30
C VAL A 89 22.62 7.85 -12.47
N PRO A 90 23.08 8.28 -13.66
CA PRO A 90 24.42 8.88 -13.78
C PRO A 90 24.62 10.13 -12.91
N ILE A 91 23.57 10.96 -12.78
CA ILE A 91 23.60 12.14 -11.91
C ILE A 91 23.72 11.69 -10.45
N LEU A 92 22.87 10.76 -10.02
CA LEU A 92 22.93 10.19 -8.68
C LEU A 92 24.33 9.67 -8.38
N GLU A 93 24.94 8.86 -9.26
CA GLU A 93 26.29 8.31 -9.08
C GLU A 93 27.37 9.37 -8.88
N SER A 94 27.30 10.47 -9.63
CA SER A 94 28.28 11.55 -9.60
C SER A 94 28.22 12.38 -8.30
N GLN A 95 27.02 12.56 -7.77
CA GLN A 95 26.76 13.43 -6.62
C GLN A 95 26.91 12.66 -5.31
N LYS A 96 27.48 13.34 -4.30
CA LYS A 96 27.61 12.78 -2.94
C LYS A 96 26.25 12.80 -2.22
N GLU A 97 25.54 13.90 -2.31
CA GLU A 97 24.21 14.11 -1.73
C GLU A 97 23.11 13.83 -2.76
N CYS A 98 21.91 13.48 -2.30
CA CYS A 98 20.76 13.30 -3.19
C CYS A 98 20.32 14.65 -3.78
N PRO A 99 20.31 14.83 -5.12
CA PRO A 99 19.88 16.06 -5.77
C PRO A 99 18.44 16.42 -5.38
N SER A 100 18.15 17.71 -5.16
CA SER A 100 16.82 18.19 -4.74
C SER A 100 15.72 17.75 -5.72
N GLU A 101 15.97 17.82 -7.02
CA GLU A 101 15.05 17.42 -8.09
C GLU A 101 14.70 15.93 -8.07
N LEU A 102 15.56 15.09 -7.51
CA LEU A 102 15.35 13.64 -7.41
C LEU A 102 14.86 13.20 -6.03
N ARG A 103 14.87 14.12 -5.06
CA ARG A 103 14.69 13.79 -3.65
C ARG A 103 13.31 13.21 -3.38
N GLU A 104 12.27 13.75 -4.00
CA GLU A 104 10.91 13.23 -3.83
C GLU A 104 10.79 11.79 -4.34
N ALA A 105 11.22 11.52 -5.57
CA ALA A 105 11.14 10.19 -6.16
C ALA A 105 11.96 9.17 -5.36
N VAL A 106 13.20 9.52 -4.97
CA VAL A 106 14.09 8.66 -4.19
C VAL A 106 13.51 8.39 -2.80
N ALA A 107 13.07 9.43 -2.07
CA ALA A 107 12.47 9.28 -0.75
C ALA A 107 11.19 8.44 -0.79
N SER A 108 10.36 8.63 -1.83
CA SER A 108 9.12 7.87 -2.02
C SER A 108 9.37 6.39 -2.29
N ILE A 109 10.37 6.05 -3.12
CA ILE A 109 10.79 4.65 -3.34
C ILE A 109 11.28 4.03 -2.02
N ILE A 110 12.07 4.77 -1.24
CA ILE A 110 12.58 4.30 0.06
C ILE A 110 11.42 4.01 1.03
N PHE A 111 10.47 4.94 1.13
CA PHE A 111 9.30 4.79 1.99
C PHE A 111 8.41 3.61 1.55
N ALA A 112 8.20 3.44 0.25
CA ALA A 112 7.34 2.39 -0.29
C ALA A 112 7.97 0.99 -0.22
N ALA A 113 9.29 0.87 -0.35
CA ALA A 113 10.00 -0.40 -0.43
C ALA A 113 9.62 -1.44 0.65
N PRO A 114 9.57 -1.13 1.96
CA PRO A 114 9.14 -2.10 2.97
C PRO A 114 7.63 -2.34 3.02
N ARG A 115 6.82 -1.53 2.32
CA ARG A 115 5.34 -1.59 2.33
C ARG A 115 4.77 -2.35 1.13
N CYS A 116 5.59 -2.62 0.11
CA CYS A 116 5.18 -3.27 -1.14
C CYS A 116 5.85 -4.64 -1.27
N SER A 117 5.30 -5.66 -0.59
CA SER A 117 5.87 -7.01 -0.55
C SER A 117 5.98 -7.67 -1.93
N ASP A 118 5.08 -7.34 -2.86
CA ASP A 118 5.12 -7.85 -4.23
C ASP A 118 6.22 -7.21 -5.09
N LEU A 119 6.92 -6.20 -4.57
CA LEU A 119 7.98 -5.47 -5.25
C LEU A 119 9.33 -5.58 -4.51
N PRO A 120 9.90 -6.79 -4.31
CA PRO A 120 11.17 -6.95 -3.60
C PRO A 120 12.35 -6.23 -4.27
N ASP A 121 12.25 -5.85 -5.54
CA ASP A 121 13.31 -5.05 -6.20
C ASP A 121 13.43 -3.65 -5.58
N LEU A 122 12.33 -3.07 -5.07
CA LEU A 122 12.37 -1.77 -4.39
C LEU A 122 13.18 -1.84 -3.09
N LEU A 123 13.16 -2.97 -2.38
CA LEU A 123 14.04 -3.19 -1.22
C LEU A 123 15.52 -3.18 -1.62
N HIS A 124 15.86 -3.77 -2.76
CA HIS A 124 17.22 -3.72 -3.29
C HIS A 124 17.61 -2.27 -3.65
N VAL A 125 16.73 -1.52 -4.30
CA VAL A 125 16.95 -0.09 -4.61
C VAL A 125 17.16 0.72 -3.31
N ARG A 126 16.32 0.52 -2.29
CA ARG A 126 16.47 1.14 -0.97
C ARG A 126 17.83 0.83 -0.35
N ASN A 127 18.29 -0.42 -0.41
CA ASN A 127 19.59 -0.83 0.15
C ASN A 127 20.77 -0.17 -0.59
N LEU A 128 20.66 0.01 -1.92
CA LEU A 128 21.65 0.76 -2.70
C LEU A 128 21.68 2.23 -2.27
N PHE A 129 20.52 2.87 -2.06
CA PHE A 129 20.47 4.23 -1.53
C PHE A 129 20.98 4.32 -0.09
N ALA A 130 20.77 3.30 0.74
CA ALA A 130 21.33 3.24 2.09
C ALA A 130 22.87 3.22 2.07
N ALA A 131 23.45 2.43 1.16
CA ALA A 131 24.90 2.38 0.97
C ALA A 131 25.47 3.70 0.45
N LYS A 132 24.69 4.45 -0.34
CA LYS A 132 25.13 5.69 -0.98
C LYS A 132 24.95 6.94 -0.11
N TYR A 133 23.77 7.12 0.49
CA TYR A 133 23.38 8.32 1.23
C TYR A 133 23.34 8.12 2.75
N GLY A 134 23.57 6.90 3.23
CA GLY A 134 23.61 6.58 4.64
C GLY A 134 22.26 6.28 5.26
N LYS A 135 22.29 5.70 6.46
CA LYS A 135 21.09 5.21 7.16
C LYS A 135 20.15 6.33 7.62
N GLU A 136 20.69 7.50 7.98
CA GLU A 136 19.86 8.65 8.40
C GLU A 136 18.97 9.15 7.27
N PHE A 137 19.46 9.17 6.04
CA PHE A 137 18.65 9.52 4.87
C PHE A 137 17.49 8.54 4.66
N ILE A 138 17.75 7.24 4.87
CA ILE A 138 16.73 6.20 4.79
C ILE A 138 15.71 6.32 5.93
N ALA A 139 16.19 6.54 7.16
CA ALA A 139 15.35 6.69 8.34
C ALA A 139 14.43 7.90 8.20
N ALA A 140 14.96 9.05 7.76
CA ALA A 140 14.18 10.25 7.51
C ALA A 140 12.98 9.95 6.60
N ALA A 141 13.21 9.39 5.41
CA ALA A 141 12.16 9.01 4.47
C ALA A 141 11.20 7.92 5.03
N SER A 142 11.72 6.94 5.76
CA SER A 142 10.91 5.82 6.28
C SER A 142 9.97 6.25 7.41
N GLU A 143 10.42 7.20 8.23
CA GLU A 143 9.75 7.73 9.44
C GLU A 143 8.94 8.99 9.16
N LEU A 144 8.96 9.52 7.93
CA LEU A 144 8.25 10.75 7.55
C LEU A 144 8.64 11.96 8.44
N ARG A 145 9.94 12.14 8.70
CA ARG A 145 10.46 13.33 9.40
C ARG A 145 10.03 14.65 8.73
N PRO A 146 9.96 15.79 9.44
CA PRO A 146 9.39 17.04 8.89
C PRO A 146 10.02 17.55 7.59
N ASP A 147 11.28 17.19 7.32
CA ASP A 147 12.05 17.58 6.15
C ASP A 147 12.01 16.54 5.00
N THR A 148 11.26 15.44 5.12
CA THR A 148 11.19 14.48 4.01
C THR A 148 10.46 15.07 2.81
N SER A 149 10.88 14.63 1.63
CA SER A 149 10.21 14.92 0.38
C SER A 149 9.32 13.77 -0.09
N VAL A 150 8.87 12.87 0.80
CA VAL A 150 8.04 11.73 0.36
C VAL A 150 6.72 12.25 -0.24
N ASN A 151 6.34 11.71 -1.39
CA ASN A 151 5.11 12.07 -2.07
C ASN A 151 3.89 11.77 -1.19
N ARG A 152 3.05 12.79 -0.97
CA ARG A 152 1.91 12.71 -0.05
C ARG A 152 0.91 11.64 -0.44
N THR A 153 0.64 11.48 -1.73
CA THR A 153 -0.28 10.46 -2.22
C THR A 153 0.25 9.06 -1.95
N ILE A 154 1.56 8.80 -2.13
CA ILE A 154 2.17 7.52 -1.74
C ILE A 154 2.02 7.28 -0.23
N VAL A 155 2.21 8.31 0.61
CA VAL A 155 2.00 8.19 2.07
C VAL A 155 0.56 7.81 2.36
N GLU A 156 -0.40 8.53 1.82
CA GLU A 156 -1.83 8.30 2.05
C GLU A 156 -2.26 6.90 1.60
N LYS A 157 -1.79 6.47 0.43
CA LYS A 157 -2.18 5.19 -0.18
C LYS A 157 -1.52 3.97 0.45
N LEU A 158 -0.28 4.09 0.92
CA LEU A 158 0.46 2.97 1.55
C LEU A 158 0.43 2.99 3.08
N SER A 159 -0.24 3.97 3.70
CA SER A 159 -0.41 4.01 5.15
C SER A 159 -1.37 2.92 5.62
N VAL A 160 -1.03 2.30 6.74
CA VAL A 160 -1.87 1.30 7.41
C VAL A 160 -2.97 2.03 8.18
N SER A 161 -3.97 2.52 7.46
CA SER A 161 -5.18 3.11 8.04
C SER A 161 -6.40 2.35 7.56
N ALA A 162 -7.39 2.19 8.44
CA ALA A 162 -8.68 1.62 8.06
C ALA A 162 -9.43 2.62 7.16
N PRO A 163 -10.03 2.16 6.04
CA PRO A 163 -10.90 3.02 5.24
C PRO A 163 -12.07 3.54 6.08
N SER A 164 -12.53 4.78 5.81
CA SER A 164 -13.67 5.35 6.52
C SER A 164 -14.94 4.53 6.27
N ALA A 165 -15.89 4.59 7.21
CA ALA A 165 -17.20 3.98 7.09
C ALA A 165 -17.88 4.35 5.76
N GLU A 166 -17.81 5.63 5.40
CA GLU A 166 -18.37 6.17 4.16
C GLU A 166 -17.77 5.53 2.91
N ILE A 167 -16.43 5.43 2.81
CA ILE A 167 -15.77 4.79 1.66
C ILE A 167 -16.19 3.32 1.56
N LYS A 168 -16.21 2.60 2.69
CA LYS A 168 -16.62 1.18 2.71
C LYS A 168 -18.06 1.00 2.23
N LEU A 169 -18.97 1.83 2.73
CA LEU A 169 -20.38 1.79 2.37
C LEU A 169 -20.60 2.12 0.89
N ASN A 170 -19.92 3.14 0.38
CA ASN A 170 -20.01 3.54 -1.03
C ASN A 170 -19.54 2.41 -1.95
N VAL A 171 -18.40 1.78 -1.67
CA VAL A 171 -17.90 0.66 -2.47
C VAL A 171 -18.84 -0.56 -2.40
N LEU A 172 -19.42 -0.86 -1.24
CA LEU A 172 -20.43 -1.93 -1.13
C LEU A 172 -21.67 -1.63 -1.98
N LYS A 173 -22.20 -0.41 -1.92
CA LYS A 173 -23.35 0.04 -2.72
C LYS A 173 -23.06 -0.02 -4.22
N GLU A 174 -21.85 0.35 -4.64
CA GLU A 174 -21.41 0.21 -6.03
C GLU A 174 -21.37 -1.24 -6.50
N ILE A 175 -20.82 -2.15 -5.68
CA ILE A 175 -20.77 -3.59 -6.00
C ILE A 175 -22.19 -4.17 -6.08
N ALA A 176 -23.06 -3.85 -5.12
CA ALA A 176 -24.45 -4.32 -5.15
C ALA A 176 -25.16 -3.89 -6.44
N ARG A 177 -24.96 -2.63 -6.86
CA ARG A 177 -25.51 -2.11 -8.12
C ARG A 177 -24.91 -2.79 -9.35
N GLU A 178 -23.58 -2.99 -9.38
CA GLU A 178 -22.88 -3.64 -10.50
C GLU A 178 -23.38 -5.06 -10.78
N TYR A 179 -23.68 -5.81 -9.72
CA TYR A 179 -24.12 -7.21 -9.81
C TYR A 179 -25.65 -7.40 -9.64
N ASN A 180 -26.43 -6.31 -9.62
CA ASN A 180 -27.88 -6.32 -9.45
C ASN A 180 -28.35 -7.08 -8.19
N VAL A 181 -27.65 -6.88 -7.07
CA VAL A 181 -28.05 -7.43 -5.77
C VAL A 181 -28.96 -6.44 -5.06
N GLU A 182 -30.19 -6.85 -4.78
CA GLU A 182 -31.09 -6.10 -3.90
C GLU A 182 -30.59 -6.26 -2.46
N TRP A 183 -30.11 -5.16 -1.88
CA TRP A 183 -29.51 -5.13 -0.56
C TRP A 183 -29.92 -3.86 0.19
N ASP A 184 -30.49 -4.02 1.38
CA ASP A 184 -30.75 -2.92 2.30
C ASP A 184 -29.49 -2.63 3.13
N SER A 185 -28.87 -1.47 2.90
CA SER A 185 -27.61 -1.12 3.56
C SER A 185 -27.74 -0.62 4.99
N SER A 186 -28.97 -0.46 5.51
CA SER A 186 -29.23 0.18 6.80
C SER A 186 -28.47 -0.48 7.97
N ASN A 187 -28.47 -1.82 8.02
CA ASN A 187 -27.76 -2.56 9.09
C ASN A 187 -26.24 -2.35 9.01
N THR A 188 -25.67 -2.49 7.81
CA THR A 188 -24.25 -2.25 7.58
C THR A 188 -23.84 -0.81 7.89
N GLU A 189 -24.67 0.17 7.54
CA GLU A 189 -24.41 1.58 7.84
C GLU A 189 -24.35 1.84 9.35
N GLU A 190 -25.36 1.40 10.10
CA GLU A 190 -25.38 1.48 11.57
C GLU A 190 -24.12 0.83 12.17
N GLU A 191 -23.80 -0.38 11.72
CA GLU A 191 -22.68 -1.15 12.23
C GLU A 191 -21.31 -0.53 11.90
N LEU A 192 -21.17 0.15 10.77
CA LEU A 192 -19.94 0.87 10.40
C LEU A 192 -19.75 2.17 11.19
N HIS A 193 -20.83 2.76 11.71
CA HIS A 193 -20.81 3.98 12.51
C HIS A 193 -20.65 3.72 14.03
N LYS A 194 -20.76 2.47 14.50
CA LYS A 194 -20.49 2.12 15.90
C LYS A 194 -19.05 2.46 16.28
N LYS A 195 -18.86 3.15 17.40
CA LYS A 195 -17.52 3.48 17.90
C LYS A 195 -16.85 2.22 18.46
N PRO A 196 -15.51 2.13 18.48
CA PRO A 196 -14.80 0.98 19.04
C PRO A 196 -15.19 0.64 20.48
N GLU A 197 -15.63 1.64 21.25
CA GLU A 197 -16.11 1.54 22.63
C GLU A 197 -17.43 0.74 22.74
N ASP A 198 -18.29 0.82 21.73
CA ASP A 198 -19.60 0.14 21.69
C ASP A 198 -19.48 -1.37 21.36
N LEU A 199 -18.39 -1.77 20.70
CA LEU A 199 -18.11 -3.16 20.34
C LEU A 199 -17.72 -4.02 21.56
N LEU A 200 -17.15 -3.40 22.60
CA LEU A 200 -16.79 -4.06 23.87
C LEU A 200 -18.02 -4.29 24.78
N VAL A 201 -19.04 -3.43 24.68
CA VAL A 201 -20.28 -3.58 25.47
C VAL A 201 -21.12 -4.73 24.92
N LEU A 202 -21.19 -4.90 23.60
CA LEU A 202 -21.97 -5.97 22.96
C LEU A 202 -21.38 -7.37 23.19
N SER A 203 -20.05 -7.50 23.29
CA SER A 203 -19.42 -8.79 23.63
C SER A 203 -19.66 -9.17 25.09
N PHE A 204 -19.69 -8.19 26.01
CA PHE A 204 -20.04 -8.43 27.42
C PHE A 204 -21.51 -8.85 27.59
N VAL A 205 -22.44 -8.16 26.93
CA VAL A 205 -23.88 -8.49 27.03
C VAL A 205 -24.20 -9.85 26.41
N LYS A 206 -23.60 -10.22 25.27
CA LYS A 206 -23.78 -11.56 24.68
C LYS A 206 -23.18 -12.68 25.53
N SER A 207 -22.10 -12.41 26.26
CA SER A 207 -21.52 -13.40 27.18
C SER A 207 -22.34 -13.56 28.47
N SER A 208 -23.06 -12.52 28.92
CA SER A 208 -23.94 -12.59 30.09
C SER A 208 -25.29 -13.28 29.83
N SER A 209 -25.79 -13.30 28.59
CA SER A 209 -27.04 -14.03 28.26
C SER A 209 -26.87 -15.55 28.10
N CYS A 210 -25.63 -16.06 28.04
CA CYS A 210 -25.38 -17.51 27.92
C CYS A 210 -25.16 -18.21 29.29
N MET A 211 -25.26 -17.49 30.41
CA MET A 211 -24.94 -18.01 31.75
C MET A 211 -26.17 -18.28 32.64
N TYR A 212 -27.38 -18.34 32.07
CA TYR A 212 -28.63 -18.66 32.78
C TYR A 212 -29.36 -19.90 32.23
N VAL A 213 -28.64 -20.86 31.63
CA VAL A 213 -29.19 -22.19 31.33
C VAL A 213 -28.18 -23.26 31.70
N LEU A 214 -27.94 -23.44 33.00
CA LEU A 214 -27.34 -24.64 33.60
C LEU A 214 -27.47 -24.51 35.13
N ASN A 215 -28.67 -24.77 35.64
CA ASN A 215 -28.90 -25.23 37.02
C ASN A 215 -30.37 -25.69 37.13
N VAL A 216 -30.62 -26.91 36.67
CA VAL A 216 -31.50 -27.89 37.33
C VAL A 216 -30.73 -29.19 37.37
#